data_AF-A0A5C8F5Q6-F1
#
_entry.id   AF-A0A5C8F5Q6-F1
#
_cell.length_a   1.000
_cell.length_b   1.000
_cell.length_c   1.000
_cell.angle_alpha   90.00
_cell.angle_beta   90.00
_cell.angle_gamma   90.00
#
_symmetry.space_group_name_H-M   'P 1'
#
loop_
_entity.id
_entity.type
_entity.pdbx_description
1 polymer ?
#
loop_
_entity_poly.entity_id
_entity_poly.type
_entity_poly.pdbx_seq_one_letter_code
_entity_poly.pdbx_strand_id
1 'polypeptide(L)'
;MKHEHEEVYKLSDLFALYLLGKNVNEYLLTDLVNSNLREFNFEDAKDLEIIDPSPKTDFSLNLKDKLGNKEGIVDLKAITENGSIVIIKIQTYSTKNFF
;
A
#
# COMPACT_ATOMS: atom_id res chain seq x y z
N MET A 1 23.12 19.56 -15.14
CA MET A 1 21.71 19.27 -15.50
C MET A 1 20.93 19.23 -14.19
N LYS A 2 20.03 20.19 -13.94
CA LYS A 2 19.16 20.14 -12.76
C LYS A 2 18.09 19.09 -13.06
N HIS A 3 18.00 18.05 -12.24
CA HIS A 3 16.81 17.20 -12.26
C HIS A 3 15.66 18.07 -11.76
N GLU A 4 14.78 18.50 -12.66
CA GLU A 4 13.47 19.01 -12.24
C GLU A 4 12.84 17.91 -11.40
N HIS A 5 12.52 18.24 -10.15
CA HIS A 5 11.74 17.36 -9.30
C HIS A 5 10.41 17.13 -10.03
N GLU A 6 10.17 15.91 -10.53
CA GLU A 6 8.84 15.50 -10.94
C GLU A 6 7.91 15.77 -9.76
N GLU A 7 7.02 16.73 -9.96
CA GLU A 7 6.05 17.12 -8.96
C GLU A 7 5.18 15.89 -8.70
N VAL A 8 5.32 15.30 -7.52
CA VAL A 8 4.44 14.20 -7.13
C VAL A 8 3.03 14.76 -7.13
N TYR A 9 2.19 14.24 -8.02
CA TYR A 9 0.78 14.60 -8.08
C TYR A 9 0.10 14.12 -6.80
N LYS A 10 0.08 14.97 -5.77
CA LYS A 10 -0.49 14.70 -4.45
C LYS A 10 -1.89 14.09 -4.53
N LEU A 11 -2.68 14.52 -5.51
CA LEU A 11 -4.02 13.99 -5.74
C LEU A 11 -4.00 12.52 -6.19
N SER A 12 -3.10 12.16 -7.10
CA SER A 12 -2.93 10.78 -7.57
C SER A 12 -2.42 9.88 -6.46
N ASP A 13 -1.54 10.39 -5.61
CA ASP A 13 -1.01 9.67 -4.44
C ASP A 13 -2.13 9.38 -3.41
N LEU A 14 -2.90 10.41 -3.07
CA LEU A 14 -4.08 10.27 -2.20
C LEU A 14 -5.13 9.34 -2.81
N PHE A 15 -5.32 9.37 -4.13
CA PHE A 15 -6.23 8.48 -4.83
C PHE A 15 -5.78 7.02 -4.74
N ALA A 16 -4.49 6.73 -4.97
CA ALA A 16 -3.96 5.38 -4.82
C ALA A 16 -4.11 4.85 -3.39
N LEU A 17 -3.79 5.68 -2.39
CA LEU A 17 -3.97 5.33 -0.98
C LEU A 17 -5.44 5.10 -0.62
N TYR A 18 -6.35 5.92 -1.15
CA TYR A 18 -7.78 5.74 -0.95
C TYR A 18 -8.27 4.43 -1.59
N LEU A 19 -7.84 4.16 -2.83
CA LEU A 19 -8.22 2.98 -3.59
C LEU A 19 -7.76 1.68 -2.93
N LEU A 20 -6.54 1.68 -2.39
CA LEU A 20 -5.90 0.47 -1.83
C LEU A 20 -6.08 0.34 -0.31
N GLY A 21 -6.34 1.44 0.39
CA GLY A 21 -6.44 1.50 1.85
C GLY A 21 -7.86 1.40 2.40
N LYS A 22 -8.87 1.16 1.55
CA LYS A 22 -10.27 1.02 1.97
C LYS A 22 -10.89 -0.23 1.31
N ASN A 23 -11.77 -0.92 2.03
CA ASN A 23 -12.58 -2.05 1.51
C ASN A 23 -13.64 -1.66 0.46
N VAL A 24 -13.46 -0.55 -0.25
CA VAL A 24 -14.34 -0.16 -1.36
C VAL A 24 -14.04 -0.92 -2.65
N ASN A 25 -12.90 -1.61 -2.74
CA ASN A 25 -12.50 -2.36 -3.93
C ASN A 25 -11.74 -3.65 -3.60
N GLU A 26 -12.39 -4.51 -2.80
CA GLU A 26 -11.82 -5.78 -2.32
C GLU A 26 -11.31 -6.67 -3.47
N TYR A 27 -12.03 -6.73 -4.60
CA TYR A 27 -11.61 -7.52 -5.77
C TYR A 27 -10.33 -6.99 -6.43
N LEU A 28 -10.24 -5.68 -6.68
CA LEU A 28 -9.01 -5.10 -7.27
C LEU A 28 -7.81 -5.29 -6.35
N LEU A 29 -8.00 -5.08 -5.04
CA LEU A 29 -6.92 -5.23 -4.06
C LEU A 29 -6.47 -6.69 -3.97
N THR A 30 -7.43 -7.63 -3.98
CA THR A 30 -7.15 -9.08 -3.99
C THR A 30 -6.42 -9.49 -5.27
N ASP A 31 -6.88 -9.05 -6.44
CA ASP A 31 -6.24 -9.37 -7.72
C ASP A 31 -4.82 -8.81 -7.81
N LEU A 32 -4.60 -7.59 -7.33
CA LEU A 32 -3.28 -6.98 -7.23
C LEU A 32 -2.37 -7.81 -6.31
N VAL A 33 -2.84 -8.15 -5.11
CA VAL A 33 -2.08 -8.95 -4.13
C VAL A 33 -1.74 -10.33 -4.70
N ASN A 34 -2.71 -11.06 -5.22
CA ASN A 34 -2.50 -12.40 -5.75
C ASN A 34 -1.58 -12.41 -6.97
N SER A 35 -1.67 -11.40 -7.83
CA SER A 35 -0.72 -11.24 -8.95
C SER A 35 0.72 -11.11 -8.47
N ASN A 36 0.96 -10.30 -7.42
CA ASN A 36 2.29 -10.14 -6.82
C ASN A 36 2.73 -11.44 -6.11
N LEU A 37 1.86 -12.07 -5.32
CA LEU A 37 2.19 -13.32 -4.63
C LEU A 37 2.66 -14.40 -5.59
N ARG A 38 1.93 -14.59 -6.70
CA ARG A 38 2.30 -15.54 -7.77
C ARG A 38 3.65 -15.19 -8.41
N GLU A 39 3.94 -13.92 -8.65
CA GLU A 39 5.24 -13.47 -9.18
C GLU A 39 6.41 -13.89 -8.28
N PHE A 40 6.20 -13.91 -6.96
CA PHE A 40 7.18 -14.35 -5.97
C PHE A 40 7.03 -15.84 -5.55
N ASN A 41 6.26 -16.64 -6.29
CA ASN A 41 6.00 -18.07 -6.04
C ASN A 41 5.31 -18.39 -4.70
N PHE A 42 4.48 -17.46 -4.19
CA PHE A 42 3.56 -17.74 -3.10
C PHE A 42 2.21 -18.23 -3.63
N GLU A 43 1.48 -18.97 -2.79
CA GLU A 43 0.06 -19.28 -3.03
C GLU A 43 -0.80 -18.00 -2.93
N ASP A 44 -1.99 -18.08 -3.52
CA ASP A 44 -2.97 -17.00 -3.44
C ASP A 44 -3.43 -16.76 -1.99
N ALA A 45 -3.77 -15.51 -1.72
CA ALA A 45 -4.44 -15.11 -0.50
C ALA A 45 -5.89 -15.61 -0.51
N LYS A 46 -6.29 -16.31 0.55
CA LYS A 46 -7.70 -16.64 0.83
C LYS A 46 -8.41 -15.56 1.63
N ASP A 47 -7.63 -14.75 2.35
CA ASP A 47 -8.12 -13.65 3.18
C ASP A 47 -7.12 -12.50 3.13
N LEU A 48 -7.66 -11.28 3.12
CA LEU A 48 -6.88 -10.05 3.03
C LEU A 48 -7.42 -9.03 4.02
N GLU A 49 -6.57 -8.62 4.95
CA GLU A 49 -6.88 -7.63 5.96
C GLU A 49 -6.02 -6.38 5.72
N ILE A 50 -6.67 -5.23 5.53
CA ILE A 50 -5.97 -3.94 5.55
C ILE A 50 -5.60 -3.66 7.00
N ILE A 51 -4.30 -3.57 7.28
CA ILE A 51 -3.80 -3.28 8.61
C ILE A 51 -3.87 -1.76 8.78
N ASP A 52 -5.02 -1.25 9.23
CA ASP A 52 -5.10 0.15 9.68
C ASP A 52 -4.12 0.33 10.84
N PRO A 53 -3.29 1.37 10.85
CA PRO A 53 -2.19 1.40 11.78
C PRO A 53 -2.71 1.68 13.18
N SER A 54 -2.12 0.95 14.12
CA SER A 54 -2.05 1.38 15.50
C SER A 54 -1.49 2.81 15.56
N PRO A 55 -1.96 3.68 16.48
CA PRO A 55 -1.35 5.00 16.71
C PRO A 55 0.14 4.95 17.16
N LYS A 56 0.75 3.76 17.25
CA LYS A 56 2.17 3.53 17.59
C LYS A 56 3.05 3.14 16.40
N THR A 57 2.48 2.92 15.23
CA THR A 57 3.23 2.72 13.98
C THR A 57 3.18 4.03 13.21
N ASP A 58 4.26 4.47 12.57
CA ASP A 58 4.39 5.77 11.87
C ASP A 58 3.42 5.96 10.68
N PHE A 59 2.50 5.03 10.49
CA PHE A 59 1.48 5.08 9.48
C PHE A 59 0.13 5.40 10.13
N SER A 60 -0.76 6.09 9.44
CA SER A 60 -2.18 6.16 9.78
C SER A 60 -2.93 6.36 8.47
N LEU A 61 -4.03 5.64 8.26
CA LEU A 61 -4.91 5.85 7.10
C LEU A 61 -5.77 7.12 7.27
N ASN A 62 -5.40 8.02 8.19
CA ASN A 62 -5.92 9.38 8.28
C ASN A 62 -5.46 10.20 7.07
N LEU A 63 -6.24 10.14 6.00
CA LEU A 63 -6.07 10.98 4.81
C LEU A 63 -6.00 12.48 5.14
N LYS A 64 -6.60 12.90 6.26
CA LYS A 64 -6.54 14.29 6.76
C LYS A 64 -5.15 14.69 7.27
N ASP A 65 -4.45 13.78 7.94
CA ASP A 65 -3.11 14.05 8.53
C ASP A 65 -2.00 13.98 7.47
N LYS A 66 -2.30 13.43 6.29
CA LYS A 66 -1.37 13.28 5.16
C LYS A 66 -1.33 14.45 4.18
N LEU A 67 -2.15 15.50 4.36
CA LEU A 67 -2.21 16.64 3.43
C LEU A 67 -0.88 17.45 3.30
N GLY A 68 0.19 17.05 4.01
CA GLY A 68 1.54 17.58 3.86
C GLY A 68 2.68 16.57 3.97
N ASN A 69 2.41 15.27 4.14
CA ASN A 69 3.46 14.26 4.34
C ASN A 69 3.95 13.69 3.02
N LYS A 70 5.24 13.33 3.01
CA LYS A 70 5.97 12.89 1.82
C LYS A 70 5.81 11.40 1.51
N GLU A 71 5.15 10.58 2.32
CA GLU A 71 5.06 9.14 2.03
C GLU A 71 3.67 8.57 2.35
N GLY A 72 3.18 7.77 1.41
CA GLY A 72 2.00 6.93 1.56
C GLY A 72 2.38 5.46 1.59
N ILE A 73 1.85 4.67 2.52
CA ILE A 73 2.28 3.27 2.76
C ILE A 73 1.09 2.41 3.19
N VAL A 74 0.40 1.68 2.33
CA VAL A 74 -0.65 0.76 2.79
C VAL A 74 -0.05 -0.57 3.23
N ASP A 75 -0.26 -0.96 4.50
CA ASP A 75 0.11 -2.28 5.00
C ASP A 75 -1.09 -3.23 4.92
N LEU A 76 -0.84 -4.43 4.40
CA LEU A 76 -1.81 -5.49 4.20
C LEU A 76 -1.30 -6.78 4.84
N LYS A 77 -2.22 -7.56 5.39
CA LYS A 77 -1.98 -8.91 5.85
C LYS A 77 -2.76 -9.87 4.96
N ALA A 78 -2.03 -10.65 4.17
CA ALA A 78 -2.57 -11.74 3.39
C ALA A 78 -2.39 -13.05 4.15
N ILE A 79 -3.45 -13.84 4.25
CA ILE A 79 -3.39 -15.24 4.70
C ILE A 79 -3.50 -16.10 3.46
N THR A 80 -2.50 -16.92 3.16
CA THR A 80 -2.50 -17.80 1.99
C THR A 80 -3.40 -19.03 2.21
N GLU A 81 -3.68 -19.75 1.14
CA GLU A 81 -4.44 -21.01 1.21
C GLU A 81 -3.85 -21.99 2.24
N ASN A 82 -2.53 -22.25 2.18
CA ASN A 82 -1.80 -23.08 3.14
C ASN A 82 -1.66 -22.49 4.55
N GLY A 83 -2.18 -21.29 4.81
CA GLY A 83 -2.20 -20.66 6.13
C GLY A 83 -0.95 -19.86 6.48
N SER A 84 -0.05 -19.64 5.53
CA SER A 84 1.07 -18.70 5.71
C SER A 84 0.55 -17.27 5.81
N ILE A 85 1.23 -16.45 6.61
CA ILE A 85 0.93 -15.03 6.74
C ILE A 85 1.98 -14.25 5.96
N VAL A 86 1.53 -13.44 5.00
CA VAL A 86 2.38 -12.55 4.21
C VAL A 86 1.99 -11.11 4.54
N ILE A 87 2.96 -10.32 4.97
CA ILE A 87 2.79 -8.87 5.18
C ILE A 87 3.24 -8.17 3.90
N ILE A 88 2.32 -7.43 3.28
CA ILE A 88 2.55 -6.72 2.03
C ILE A 88 2.48 -5.22 2.33
N LYS A 89 3.51 -4.50 1.90
CA LYS A 89 3.61 -3.05 2.07
C LYS A 89 3.58 -2.38 0.71
N ILE A 90 2.51 -1.64 0.42
CA ILE A 90 2.38 -0.83 -0.80
C ILE A 90 2.81 0.59 -0.47
N GLN A 91 4.02 0.97 -0.87
CA GLN A 91 4.52 2.32 -0.70
C GLN A 91 4.35 3.13 -1.98
N THR A 92 3.71 4.29 -1.85
CA THR A 92 3.61 5.30 -2.89
C THR A 92 4.71 6.35 -2.71
N TYR A 93 5.26 6.83 -3.82
CA TYR A 93 6.47 7.64 -3.86
C TYR A 93 6.17 9.11 -3.49
N SER A 94 6.76 9.62 -2.42
CA SER A 94 7.24 11.01 -2.46
C SER A 94 8.64 11.12 -1.85
N THR A 95 9.53 11.67 -2.66
CA THR A 95 10.98 11.83 -2.48
C THR A 95 11.81 10.54 -2.45
N LYS A 96 12.53 10.30 -3.57
CA LYS A 96 13.70 9.43 -3.69
C LYS A 96 14.54 9.44 -2.40
N ASN A 97 14.67 8.26 -1.79
CA ASN A 97 15.91 7.72 -1.26
C ASN A 97 15.68 6.23 -0.94
N PHE A 98 15.65 5.40 -1.99
CA PHE A 98 15.92 3.97 -1.85
C PHE A 98 17.22 3.68 -2.61
N PHE A 99 18.20 3.22 -1.83
CA PHE A 99 19.62 2.95 -2.11
C PHE A 99 20.57 4.15 -2.11
#